data_AF-A0A2D5UW34-F1
#
_entry.id   AF-A0A2D5UW34-F1
#
_cell.length_a   1.000
_cell.length_b   1.000
_cell.length_c   1.000
_cell.angle_alpha   90.00
_cell.angle_beta   90.00
_cell.angle_gamma   90.00
#
_symmetry.space_group_name_H-M   'P 1'
#
loop_
_entity.id
_entity.type
_entity.pdbx_description
1 polymer ?
#
loop_
_entity_poly.entity_id
_entity_poly.type
_entity_poly.pdbx_seq_one_letter_code
_entity_poly.pdbx_strand_id
1 'polypeptide(L)' 'ECDAGFFDGFRMDTEGRIWTSAGDGVHCLDADGRLLGKIQIPEVVANVCFGGAKRNRLFITATTSLYAVYLNVSGA' A
#
# COMPACT_ATOMS: atom_id res chain seq x y z
N GLU A 1 7.52 -12.24 4.51
CA GLU A 1 7.85 -12.71 3.13
C GLU A 1 6.73 -12.26 2.21
N CYS A 2 7.04 -11.94 0.94
CA CYS A 2 6.01 -11.56 -0.03
C CYS A 2 5.45 -12.84 -0.70
N ASP A 3 4.15 -13.05 -0.61
CA ASP A 3 3.48 -14.22 -1.21
C ASP A 3 3.05 -13.98 -2.67
N ALA A 4 3.23 -12.76 -3.20
CA ALA A 4 2.83 -12.36 -4.55
C ALA A 4 3.86 -11.41 -5.17
N GLY A 5 4.81 -11.96 -5.92
CA GLY A 5 5.87 -11.18 -6.58
C GLY A 5 6.95 -10.71 -5.59
N PHE A 6 7.19 -9.40 -5.52
CA PHE A 6 8.18 -8.79 -4.64
C PHE A 6 7.67 -7.44 -4.13
N PHE A 7 8.20 -7.02 -2.97
CA PHE A 7 7.97 -5.68 -2.47
C PHE A 7 8.89 -4.68 -3.18
N ASP A 8 8.34 -3.52 -3.54
CA ASP A 8 9.09 -2.39 -4.12
C ASP A 8 8.84 -1.13 -3.27
N GLY A 9 8.02 -0.20 -3.73
CA GLY A 9 7.68 1.01 -2.99
C GLY A 9 6.80 0.74 -1.77
N PHE A 10 7.11 1.40 -0.65
CA PHE A 10 6.31 1.33 0.57
C PHE A 10 6.17 2.68 1.28
N ARG A 11 5.16 2.82 2.12
CA ARG A 11 4.96 3.93 3.05
C ARG A 11 4.46 3.42 4.40
N MET A 12 4.61 4.24 5.43
CA MET A 12 4.08 3.95 6.75
C MET A 12 2.87 4.84 7.06
N ASP A 13 1.92 4.30 7.81
CA ASP A 13 0.88 5.11 8.44
C ASP A 13 1.28 5.54 9.87
N THR A 14 0.47 6.39 10.49
CA THR A 14 0.70 6.92 11.84
C THR A 14 0.64 5.87 12.95
N GLU A 15 0.15 4.66 12.65
CA GLU A 15 0.10 3.53 13.59
C GLU A 15 1.31 2.59 13.42
N GLY A 16 2.23 2.91 12.52
CA GLY A 16 3.44 2.12 12.28
C GLY A 16 3.22 0.94 11.33
N ARG A 17 2.06 0.83 10.66
CA ARG A 17 1.83 -0.21 9.66
C ARG A 17 2.55 0.14 8.38
N ILE A 18 3.03 -0.89 7.68
CA ILE A 18 3.74 -0.76 6.41
C ILE A 18 2.77 -1.07 5.27
N TRP A 19 2.60 -0.11 4.38
CA TRP A 19 1.82 -0.24 3.14
C TRP A 19 2.82 -0.41 1.99
N THR A 20 2.93 -1.60 1.44
CA THR A 20 3.93 -1.93 0.42
C THR A 20 3.29 -2.50 -0.85
N SER A 21 3.88 -2.17 -1.99
CA SER A 21 3.46 -2.68 -3.28
C SER A 21 3.78 -4.17 -3.44
N ALA A 22 2.95 -4.91 -4.17
CA ALA A 22 3.13 -6.32 -4.46
C ALA A 22 2.58 -6.66 -5.86
N GLY A 23 2.80 -7.90 -6.29
CA GLY A 23 2.34 -8.40 -7.58
C GLY A 23 0.81 -8.44 -7.73
N ASP A 24 0.07 -8.59 -6.63
CA ASP A 24 -1.40 -8.64 -6.59
C ASP A 24 -2.04 -7.35 -6.03
N GLY A 25 -1.25 -6.31 -5.76
CA GLY A 25 -1.76 -5.03 -5.28
C GLY A 25 -0.92 -4.40 -4.17
N VAL A 26 -1.56 -4.03 -3.06
CA VAL A 26 -0.90 -3.43 -1.90
C VAL A 26 -1.09 -4.32 -0.68
N HIS A 27 0.00 -4.66 0.00
CA HIS A 27 -0.04 -5.39 1.26
C HIS A 27 0.08 -4.40 2.42
N CYS A 28 -0.75 -4.60 3.44
CA CYS A 28 -0.66 -3.89 4.72
C CYS A 28 -0.04 -4.85 5.73
N LEU A 29 1.15 -4.54 6.20
CA LEU A 29 1.86 -5.29 7.23
C LEU A 29 1.81 -4.52 8.54
N ASP A 30 1.69 -5.26 9.63
CA ASP A 30 1.92 -4.75 10.98
C ASP A 30 3.41 -4.39 11.17
N ALA A 31 3.74 -3.67 12.24
CA ALA A 31 5.12 -3.20 12.48
C ALA A 31 6.13 -4.35 12.67
N ASP A 32 5.66 -5.53 13.06
CA ASP A 32 6.46 -6.76 13.18
C ASP A 32 6.56 -7.56 11.86
N GLY A 33 5.97 -7.04 10.76
CA GLY A 33 5.96 -7.66 9.44
C GLY A 33 4.83 -8.67 9.20
N ARG A 34 3.91 -8.85 10.16
CA ARG A 34 2.73 -9.72 9.98
C ARG A 34 1.76 -9.11 8.97
N LEU A 35 1.31 -9.89 7.99
CA LEU A 35 0.29 -9.45 7.03
C LEU A 35 -1.06 -9.21 7.73
N LEU A 36 -1.57 -7.97 7.65
CA LEU A 36 -2.89 -7.57 8.15
C LEU A 36 -3.97 -7.74 7.08
N GLY A 37 -3.63 -7.49 5.82
CA GLY A 37 -4.55 -7.59 4.70
C GLY A 37 -3.97 -7.05 3.40
N LYS A 38 -4.78 -7.12 2.34
CA LYS A 38 -4.39 -6.71 0.99
C LYS A 38 -5.46 -5.85 0.33
N ILE A 39 -5.02 -4.87 -0.46
CA ILE A 39 -5.86 -4.15 -1.42
C ILE A 39 -5.54 -4.73 -2.79
N GLN A 40 -6.51 -5.45 -3.36
CA GLN A 40 -6.35 -6.09 -4.67
C GLN A 40 -6.40 -5.04 -5.78
N ILE A 41 -5.40 -5.04 -6.64
CA ILE A 41 -5.29 -4.18 -7.83
C ILE A 41 -5.07 -5.11 -9.02
N PRO A 42 -5.75 -4.90 -10.17
CA PRO A 42 -5.67 -5.81 -11.31
C PRO A 42 -4.34 -5.69 -12.09
N GLU A 43 -3.27 -5.19 -11.47
CA GLU A 43 -1.96 -4.91 -12.06
C GLU A 43 -0.88 -4.97 -10.96
N VAL A 44 0.37 -5.24 -11.36
CA VAL A 44 1.53 -5.17 -10.46
C VAL A 44 1.72 -3.73 -9.99
N VAL A 45 1.81 -3.54 -8.68
CA VAL A 45 2.03 -2.23 -8.08
C VAL A 45 3.53 -2.00 -7.90
N ALA A 46 3.98 -0.79 -8.24
CA ALA A 46 5.37 -0.37 -8.05
C ALA A 46 5.55 0.57 -6.85
N ASN A 47 4.53 1.40 -6.53
CA ASN A 47 4.67 2.39 -5.47
C ASN A 47 3.32 2.82 -4.89
N VAL A 48 3.38 3.38 -3.67
CA VAL A 48 2.22 3.94 -2.97
C VAL A 48 2.59 5.26 -2.28
N CYS A 49 1.61 6.15 -2.12
CA CYS A 49 1.78 7.40 -1.39
C CYS A 49 0.49 7.83 -0.70
N PHE A 50 0.56 8.21 0.57
CA PHE A 50 -0.55 8.84 1.26
C PHE A 50 -0.68 10.30 0.84
N GLY A 51 -1.91 10.72 0.52
CA GLY A 51 -2.24 12.09 0.18
C GLY A 51 -3.69 12.44 0.44
N GLY A 52 -4.18 13.48 -0.25
CA GLY A 52 -5.45 14.12 0.06
C GLY A 52 -5.38 15.00 1.32
N ALA A 53 -6.39 15.83 1.55
CA ALA A 53 -6.38 16.84 2.62
C ALA A 53 -6.20 16.25 4.03
N LYS A 54 -6.66 15.01 4.26
CA LYS A 54 -6.54 14.30 5.54
C LYS A 54 -5.41 13.27 5.57
N ARG A 55 -4.57 13.22 4.53
CA ARG A 55 -3.51 12.20 4.32
C ARG A 55 -4.01 10.75 4.43
N ASN A 56 -5.30 10.51 4.16
CA ASN A 56 -5.95 9.20 4.29
C ASN A 56 -6.40 8.61 2.95
N ARG A 57 -5.90 9.17 1.84
CA ARG A 57 -6.08 8.60 0.50
C ARG A 57 -4.76 8.00 0.06
N LEU A 58 -4.73 6.69 -0.17
CA LEU A 58 -3.56 6.00 -0.69
C LEU A 58 -3.61 6.03 -2.22
N PHE A 59 -2.67 6.74 -2.83
CA PHE A 59 -2.42 6.71 -4.28
C PHE A 59 -1.50 5.53 -4.60
N ILE A 60 -1.77 4.85 -5.71
CA ILE A 60 -1.15 3.57 -6.06
C ILE A 60 -0.77 3.61 -7.54
N THR A 61 0.53 3.55 -7.84
CA THR A 61 1.02 3.44 -9.22
C THR A 61 1.17 1.97 -9.59
N ALA A 62 0.36 1.49 -10.54
CA ALA A 62 0.31 0.10 -10.92
C ALA A 62 0.46 -0.03 -12.43
N THR A 63 1.64 -0.45 -12.88
CA THR A 63 2.02 -0.68 -14.28
C THR A 63 1.55 0.40 -15.27
N THR A 64 0.31 0.33 -15.77
CA THR A 64 -0.24 1.27 -16.77
C THR A 64 -1.22 2.30 -16.20
N SER A 65 -1.57 2.19 -14.92
CA SER A 65 -2.68 2.93 -14.30
C SER A 65 -2.29 3.57 -12.97
N LEU A 66 -3.03 4.62 -12.60
CA LEU A 66 -3.01 5.23 -11.27
C LEU A 66 -4.34 4.96 -10.56
N TYR A 67 -4.28 4.24 -9.44
CA TYR A 67 -5.42 3.96 -8.58
C TYR A 67 -5.36 4.81 -7.31
N ALA A 68 -6.51 4.95 -6.63
CA ALA A 68 -6.53 5.52 -5.30
C ALA A 68 -7.70 5.00 -4.47
N VAL A 69 -7.46 4.82 -3.17
CA VAL A 69 -8.45 4.32 -2.21
C VAL A 69 -8.39 5.12 -0.92
N TYR A 70 -9.54 5.32 -0.28
CA TYR A 70 -9.60 5.91 1.05
C TYR A 70 -9.35 4.86 2.12
N LEU A 71 -8.56 5.23 3.11
CA LEU A 71 -8.25 4.43 4.28
C LEU A 71 -8.77 5.12 5.55
N ASN A 72 -8.98 4.32 6.59
CA ASN A 72 -9.33 4.80 7.92
C ASN A 72 -8.10 5.16 8.78
N VAL A 73 -6.92 5.21 8.14
CA VAL A 73 -5.66 5.64 8.74
C VAL A 73 -5.06 6.79 7.93
N SER A 74 -4.17 7.55 8.56
CA SER A 74 -3.43 8.62 7.90
C SER A 74 -1.96 8.22 7.71
N GLY A 75 -1.34 8.68 6.63
CA GLY A 75 0.09 8.52 6.41
C GLY A 75 0.93 9.27 7.46
N ALA A 76 2.07 8.69 7.85
CA ALA A 76 3.05 9.31 8.74
C ALA A 76 3.70 10.55 8.10
#